data_AF-A0A3B1CYC3-F1
#
_entry.id   AF-A0A3B1CYC3-F1
#
_cell.length_a   1.000
_cell.length_b   1.000
_cell.length_c   1.000
_cell.angle_alpha   90.00
_cell.angle_beta   90.00
_cell.angle_gamma   90.00
#
_symmetry.space_group_name_H-M   'P 1'
#
loop_
_entity.id
_entity.type
_entity.pdbx_description
1 polymer ?
#
loop_
_entity_poly.entity_id
_entity_poly.type
_entity_poly.pdbx_seq_one_letter_code
_entity_poly.pdbx_strand_id
1 'polypeptide(L)' 'MGIVSKRDGSSEDTIYEALKKKGVSRRDFMKFCTLMTATLALPVTFASKIAEALEQKKKPYLVWLEFQDCAGDTEALLR' A
#
# COMPACT_ATOMS: atom_id res chain seq x y z
N MET A 1 4.00 -26.58 10.82
CA MET A 1 2.55 -26.31 10.73
C MET A 1 2.37 -24.84 10.38
N GLY A 2 2.44 -24.52 9.09
CA GLY A 2 2.38 -23.15 8.60
C GLY A 2 0.93 -22.72 8.41
N ILE A 3 0.49 -21.72 9.14
CA ILE A 3 -0.76 -21.01 8.88
C ILE A 3 -0.42 -19.68 8.20
N VAL A 4 -0.03 -19.75 6.93
CA VAL A 4 -0.17 -18.62 6.02
C VAL A 4 -1.66 -18.55 5.70
N SER A 5 -2.39 -17.74 6.48
CA SER A 5 -3.80 -17.46 6.21
C SER A 5 -3.89 -16.61 4.95
N LYS A 6 -4.05 -17.30 3.81
CA LYS A 6 -4.51 -16.72 2.56
C LYS A 6 -5.96 -16.29 2.80
N ARG A 7 -6.16 -14.98 2.96
CA ARG A 7 -7.48 -14.34 2.84
C ARG A 7 -7.56 -13.70 1.47
N ASP A 8 -7.88 -14.55 0.50
CA ASP A 8 -8.43 -14.24 -0.80
C ASP A 8 -9.86 -13.75 -0.61
N GLY A 9 -9.99 -12.46 -0.30
CA GLY A 9 -11.24 -11.73 -0.41
C GLY A 9 -11.66 -11.65 -1.87
N SER A 10 -12.84 -12.16 -2.17
CA SER A 10 -13.47 -12.19 -3.49
C SER A 10 -13.68 -10.77 -4.06
N SER A 11 -13.30 -10.56 -5.33
CA SER A 11 -13.57 -9.36 -6.18
C SER A 11 -12.65 -8.12 -6.05
N GLU A 12 -11.33 -8.26 -5.90
CA GLU A 12 -10.48 -7.08 -5.65
C GLU A 12 -9.83 -6.49 -6.91
N ASP A 13 -10.23 -5.30 -7.32
CA ASP A 13 -9.48 -4.46 -8.25
C ASP A 13 -8.08 -4.15 -7.69
N THR A 14 -7.08 -3.95 -8.56
CA THR A 14 -5.79 -3.37 -8.12
C THR A 14 -6.04 -1.94 -7.64
N ILE A 15 -5.12 -1.36 -6.87
CA ILE A 15 -5.27 0.05 -6.45
C ILE A 15 -5.41 0.95 -7.69
N TYR A 16 -4.64 0.67 -8.74
CA TYR A 16 -4.76 1.38 -10.01
C TYR A 16 -6.13 1.23 -10.67
N GLU A 17 -6.68 0.02 -10.77
CA GLU A 17 -8.00 -0.20 -11.38
C GLU A 17 -9.13 0.45 -10.56
N ALA A 18 -9.04 0.40 -9.23
CA ALA A 18 -9.98 1.10 -8.35
C ALA A 18 -9.93 2.62 -8.53
N LEU A 19 -8.73 3.20 -8.67
CA LEU A 19 -8.53 4.63 -8.94
C LEU A 19 -9.04 5.00 -10.35
N LYS A 20 -8.81 4.16 -11.34
CA LYS A 20 -9.30 4.35 -12.71
C LYS A 20 -10.82 4.36 -12.78
N LYS A 21 -11.51 3.48 -12.04
CA LYS A 21 -12.98 3.50 -11.89
C LYS A 21 -13.50 4.78 -11.25
N LYS A 22 -12.69 5.44 -10.42
CA LYS A 22 -12.98 6.76 -9.83
C LYS A 22 -12.58 7.94 -10.72
N GLY A 23 -12.14 7.69 -11.97
CA GLY A 23 -11.81 8.74 -12.94
C GLY A 23 -10.38 9.28 -12.86
N VAL A 24 -9.48 8.64 -12.11
CA VAL A 24 -8.07 9.05 -12.04
C VAL A 24 -7.37 8.73 -13.35
N SER A 25 -6.76 9.74 -13.98
CA SER A 25 -6.00 9.56 -15.21
C SER A 25 -4.64 8.88 -14.96
N ARG A 26 -4.09 8.19 -15.97
CA ARG A 26 -2.74 7.61 -15.89
C ARG A 26 -1.67 8.66 -15.53
N ARG A 27 -1.83 9.89 -16.02
CA ARG A 27 -0.90 11.00 -15.72
C ARG A 27 -0.95 11.39 -14.24
N ASP A 28 -2.14 11.47 -13.66
CA ASP A 28 -2.29 11.85 -12.24
C ASP A 28 -1.83 10.74 -11.31
N PHE A 29 -2.04 9.47 -11.70
CA PHE A 29 -1.45 8.33 -11.03
C PHE A 29 0.10 8.38 -11.00
N MET A 30 0.72 8.72 -12.13
CA MET A 30 2.19 8.86 -12.18
C MET A 30 2.70 10.08 -11.39
N LYS A 31 1.95 11.19 -11.36
CA LYS A 31 2.25 12.33 -10.48
C LYS A 31 2.22 11.91 -9.01
N PHE A 32 1.22 11.12 -8.61
CA PHE A 32 1.14 10.57 -7.26
C PHE A 32 2.36 9.70 -6.92
N CYS A 33 2.74 8.77 -7.81
CA CYS A 33 3.92 7.92 -7.57
C CYS A 33 5.21 8.74 -7.47
N THR A 34 5.34 9.82 -8.24
CA THR A 34 6.48 10.74 -8.19
C THR A 34 6.48 11.55 -6.90
N LEU A 35 5.32 12.04 -6.48
CA LEU A 35 5.15 12.74 -5.21
C LEU A 35 5.53 11.83 -4.04
N MET A 36 5.06 10.58 -4.03
CA MET A 36 5.41 9.58 -3.00
C MET A 36 6.90 9.26 -2.97
N THR A 37 7.54 9.21 -4.14
CA THR A 37 9.00 9.06 -4.23
C THR A 37 9.70 10.22 -3.52
N ALA A 38 9.25 11.45 -3.75
CA ALA A 38 9.81 12.64 -3.14
C ALA A 38 9.53 12.73 -1.63
N THR A 39 8.32 12.41 -1.17
CA THR A 39 7.96 12.44 0.26
C THR A 39 8.78 11.45 1.08
N LEU A 40 9.12 10.31 0.49
CA LEU A 40 9.98 9.30 1.11
C LEU A 40 11.48 9.59 0.91
N ALA A 41 11.84 10.74 0.33
CA ALA A 41 13.21 11.12 -0.01
C ALA A 41 13.96 10.05 -0.84
N LEU A 42 13.25 9.36 -1.73
CA LEU A 42 13.79 8.30 -2.57
C LEU A 42 14.32 8.85 -3.91
N PRO A 43 15.30 8.18 -4.54
CA PRO A 43 15.73 8.52 -5.89
C PRO A 43 14.58 8.41 -6.89
N VAL A 44 14.56 9.29 -7.91
CA VAL A 44 13.51 9.37 -8.94
C VAL A 44 13.25 8.05 -9.68
N THR A 45 14.24 7.15 -9.73
CA THR A 45 14.12 5.81 -10.32
C THR A 45 13.12 4.91 -9.60
N PHE A 46 12.71 5.25 -8.37
CA PHE A 46 11.73 4.49 -7.60
C PHE A 46 10.28 4.79 -7.97
N ALA A 47 9.99 5.88 -8.69
CA ALA A 47 8.61 6.21 -9.11
C ALA A 47 7.97 5.08 -9.92
N SER A 48 8.74 4.42 -10.80
CA SER A 48 8.30 3.27 -11.59
C SER A 48 8.04 2.04 -10.73
N LYS A 49 8.87 1.79 -9.71
CA LYS A 49 8.71 0.67 -8.77
C LYS A 49 7.46 0.85 -7.90
N ILE A 50 7.18 2.08 -7.47
CA ILE A 50 5.96 2.40 -6.73
C ILE A 50 4.72 2.16 -7.61
N ALA A 51 4.75 2.63 -8.86
CA ALA A 51 3.65 2.37 -9.80
C ALA A 51 3.39 0.87 -9.98
N GLU A 52 4.44 0.08 -10.22
CA GLU A 52 4.35 -1.38 -10.35
C GLU A 52 3.77 -2.03 -9.08
N ALA A 53 4.24 -1.64 -7.90
CA ALA A 53 3.74 -2.17 -6.64
C ALA A 53 2.24 -1.89 -6.42
N LEU A 54 1.75 -0.71 -6.83
CA LEU A 54 0.34 -0.32 -6.74
C LEU A 54 -0.54 -0.98 -7.80
N GLU A 55 0.04 -1.37 -8.93
CA GLU A 55 -0.62 -2.18 -9.95
C GLU A 55 -0.69 -3.67 -9.55
N GLN A 56 0.13 -4.12 -8.59
CA GLN A 56 0.08 -5.48 -8.06
C GLN A 56 -0.98 -5.64 -6.95
N LYS A 57 -1.57 -6.84 -6.85
CA LYS A 57 -2.56 -7.18 -5.81
C LYS A 57 -1.96 -7.72 -4.51
N LYS A 58 -0.64 -7.94 -4.48
CA LYS A 58 0.02 -8.59 -3.35
C LYS A 58 0.23 -7.58 -2.21
N LYS A 59 -0.70 -7.58 -1.25
CA LYS A 59 -0.55 -6.82 0.00
C LYS A 59 0.54 -7.48 0.87
N PRO A 60 1.42 -6.71 1.53
CA PRO A 60 2.40 -7.25 2.45
C PRO A 60 1.72 -7.90 3.65
N TYR A 61 2.33 -8.95 4.21
CA TYR A 61 1.89 -9.53 5.47
C TYR A 61 2.39 -8.67 6.64
N LEU A 62 1.47 -8.19 7.47
CA LEU A 62 1.79 -7.47 8.70
C LEU A 62 1.47 -8.37 9.89
N VAL A 63 2.48 -8.65 10.72
CA VAL A 63 2.29 -9.27 12.03
C VAL A 63 2.50 -8.18 13.06
N TRP A 64 1.44 -7.82 13.76
CA TRP A 64 1.44 -6.78 14.78
C TRP A 64 1.36 -7.46 16.14
N LEU A 65 2.41 -7.33 16.97
CA LEU A 65 2.50 -8.00 18.27
C LEU A 65 2.61 -6.93 19.36
N GLU A 66 1.63 -6.94 20.25
CA GLU A 66 1.62 -6.09 21.44
C GLU A 66 1.88 -6.97 22.66
N PHE A 67 2.91 -6.64 23.44
CA PHE A 67 3.25 -7.37 24.66
C PHE A 67 2.55 -6.74 25.87
N GLN A 68 3.27 -6.47 26.96
CA GLN A 68 2.77 -5.67 28.08
C GLN A 68 2.94 -4.18 27.77
N ASP A 69 2.48 -3.74 26.59
CA ASP A 69 2.46 -2.32 26.22
C ASP A 69 1.14 -1.67 26.65
N CYS A 70 1.17 -0.34 26.82
CA CYS A 70 0.01 0.49 27.12
C CYS A 70 -0.92 0.70 25.92
N ALA A 71 -0.58 0.17 24.74
CA ALA A 71 -1.27 0.30 23.45
C ALA A 71 -1.29 1.74 22.88
N GLY A 72 -0.54 2.66 23.47
CA GLY A 72 -0.46 4.06 23.03
C GLY A 72 0.07 4.19 21.59
N ASP A 73 1.06 3.37 21.21
CA ASP A 73 1.62 3.39 19.85
C ASP A 73 0.63 2.85 18.81
N THR A 74 -0.19 1.87 19.19
CA THR A 74 -1.29 1.38 18.33
C THR A 74 -2.39 2.45 18.18
N GLU A 75 -2.75 3.14 19.25
CA GLU A 75 -3.72 4.24 19.17
C GLU A 75 -3.22 5.39 18.29
N ALA A 76 -1.94 5.73 18.39
CA ALA A 76 -1.29 6.72 17.53
C ALA A 76 -1.26 6.31 16.05
N LEU A 77 -1.16 5.00 15.75
CA LEU A 77 -1.22 4.48 14.39
C LEU A 77 -2.65 4.53 13.79
N LEU A 78 -3.69 4.39 14.61
CA LEU A 78 -5.10 4.32 14.17
C LEU A 78 -5.81 5.68 14.12
N ARG A 79 -5.23 6.74 14.67
CA ARG A 79 -5.76 8.11 14.65
C ARG A 79 -5.12 8.93 13.52
#